data_AF-A0AAD8F9T1-F1
#
_entry.id   AF-A0AAD8F9T1-F1
#
_cell.length_a   1.000
_cell.length_b   1.000
_cell.length_c   1.000
_cell.angle_alpha   90.00
_cell.angle_beta   90.00
_cell.angle_gamma   90.00
#
_symmetry.space_group_name_H-M   'P 1'
#
loop_
_entity.id
_entity.type
_entity.pdbx_description
1 polymer ?
#
loop_
_entity_poly.entity_id
_entity_poly.type
_entity_poly.pdbx_seq_one_letter_code
_entity_poly.pdbx_strand_id
1 'polypeptide(L)'
;MMKGFIEMEKEMQHHVAALKDVRTLTSSEGIDVNFLAEFDKKLDHLKKSSENDYKSHLKYKELENFFMDVGSLEEQIAALRVKLTASSSNDDIEVTEVEINTKCPYTGQAIVFPVRNKHCGHVYDKAGITNYISSRKAKAKCPAVGCGNKNPITVDILEEHTDLKKYIQLVGKLERLKVNDNLDHSLDM
;
A
#
# COMPACT_ATOMS: atom_id res chain seq x y z
N MET A 1 13.32 -3.25 -10.27
CA MET A 1 13.61 -1.82 -10.53
C MET A 1 14.79 -1.34 -9.68
N MET A 2 14.75 -1.42 -8.35
CA MET A 2 15.85 -0.95 -7.47
C MET A 2 17.21 -1.64 -7.72
N LYS A 3 17.22 -2.97 -7.94
CA LYS A 3 18.44 -3.72 -8.26
C LYS A 3 19.23 -3.09 -9.44
N GLY A 4 18.55 -2.79 -10.54
CA GLY A 4 19.19 -2.21 -11.73
C GLY A 4 19.79 -0.83 -11.48
N PHE A 5 19.17 0.00 -10.62
CA PHE A 5 19.74 1.28 -10.22
C PHE A 5 21.04 1.12 -9.42
N ILE A 6 21.06 0.15 -8.48
CA ILE A 6 22.25 -0.14 -7.66
C ILE A 6 23.39 -0.69 -8.53
N GLU A 7 23.07 -1.58 -9.46
CA GLU A 7 24.05 -2.12 -10.41
C GLU A 7 24.66 -1.02 -11.29
N MET A 8 23.82 -0.12 -11.82
CA MET A 8 24.28 1.02 -12.61
C MET A 8 25.14 2.01 -11.80
N GLU A 9 24.76 2.29 -10.55
CA GLU A 9 25.53 3.15 -9.63
C GLU A 9 26.92 2.54 -9.38
N LYS A 10 26.98 1.21 -9.19
CA LYS A 10 28.23 0.48 -8.99
C LYS A 10 29.12 0.47 -10.23
N GLU A 11 28.54 0.25 -11.41
CA GLU A 11 29.26 0.34 -12.68
C GLU A 11 29.90 1.73 -12.84
N MET A 12 29.12 2.79 -12.64
CA MET A 12 29.63 4.17 -12.70
C MET A 12 30.79 4.40 -11.73
N GLN A 13 30.72 3.87 -10.51
CA GLN A 13 31.81 3.96 -9.53
C GLN A 13 33.08 3.26 -10.00
N HIS A 14 32.98 2.08 -10.61
CA HIS A 14 34.14 1.39 -11.18
C HIS A 14 34.78 2.19 -12.33
N HIS A 15 33.97 2.79 -13.19
CA HIS A 15 34.47 3.66 -14.27
C HIS A 15 35.22 4.88 -13.70
N VAL A 16 34.66 5.56 -12.69
CA VAL A 16 35.33 6.70 -12.03
C VAL A 16 36.62 6.28 -11.32
N ALA A 17 36.62 5.12 -10.64
CA ALA A 17 37.79 4.60 -9.95
C ALA A 17 38.91 4.24 -10.94
N ALA A 18 38.59 3.55 -12.03
CA ALA A 18 39.55 3.23 -13.07
C ALA A 18 40.16 4.51 -13.70
N LEU A 19 39.34 5.54 -13.99
CA LEU A 19 39.85 6.82 -14.51
C LEU A 19 40.80 7.53 -13.53
N LYS A 20 40.47 7.52 -12.24
CA LYS A 20 41.32 8.13 -11.19
C LYS A 20 42.67 7.43 -11.12
N ASP A 21 42.68 6.10 -11.17
CA ASP A 21 43.90 5.30 -11.08
C ASP A 21 44.80 5.46 -12.32
N VAL A 22 44.23 5.55 -13.52
CA VAL A 22 45.04 5.81 -14.73
C VAL A 22 45.61 7.24 -14.72
N ARG A 23 44.84 8.21 -14.21
CA ARG A 23 45.31 9.61 -14.08
C ARG A 23 46.52 9.75 -13.16
N THR A 24 46.57 9.00 -12.05
CA THR A 24 47.73 9.04 -11.14
C THR A 24 48.97 8.45 -11.79
N LEU A 25 48.82 7.36 -12.57
CA LEU A 25 49.91 6.73 -13.32
C LEU A 25 50.49 7.63 -14.42
N THR A 26 49.66 8.44 -15.07
CA THR A 26 50.07 9.32 -16.18
C THR A 26 50.81 10.58 -15.67
N SER A 27 50.65 10.94 -14.39
CA SER A 27 51.29 12.14 -13.81
C SER A 27 52.72 11.88 -13.32
N SER A 28 53.12 10.62 -13.14
CA SER A 28 54.42 10.25 -12.56
C SER A 28 55.52 9.99 -13.59
N GLU A 29 55.20 9.59 -14.82
CA GLU A 29 56.21 9.22 -15.82
C GLU A 29 55.79 9.68 -17.22
N GLY A 30 56.67 10.38 -17.92
CA GLY A 30 56.49 10.85 -19.31
C GLY A 30 56.53 9.71 -20.32
N ILE A 31 55.67 8.71 -20.14
CA ILE A 31 55.59 7.49 -20.95
C ILE A 31 54.40 7.61 -21.91
N ASP A 32 54.60 7.15 -23.13
CA ASP A 32 53.56 6.85 -24.12
C ASP A 32 52.71 5.67 -23.61
N VAL A 33 51.86 5.95 -22.61
CA VAL A 33 50.97 4.95 -22.04
C VAL A 33 49.69 4.95 -22.87
N ASN A 34 49.33 3.78 -23.41
CA ASN A 34 48.02 3.59 -24.01
C ASN A 34 46.95 3.65 -22.89
N PHE A 35 46.48 4.86 -22.62
CA PHE A 35 45.50 5.19 -21.56
C PHE A 35 44.28 4.27 -21.60
N LEU A 36 43.78 3.96 -22.81
CA LEU A 36 42.63 3.08 -23.00
C LEU A 36 42.92 1.66 -22.53
N ALA A 37 44.10 1.12 -22.85
CA ALA A 37 44.46 -0.24 -22.44
C ALA A 37 44.62 -0.38 -20.92
N GLU A 38 45.21 0.61 -20.24
CA GLU A 38 45.36 0.57 -18.79
C GLU A 38 44.01 0.81 -18.08
N PHE A 39 43.16 1.66 -18.65
CA PHE A 39 41.79 1.87 -18.18
C PHE A 39 40.96 0.58 -18.26
N ASP A 40 40.93 -0.08 -19.42
CA ASP A 40 40.15 -1.30 -19.62
C ASP A 40 40.61 -2.42 -18.69
N LYS A 41 41.94 -2.60 -18.57
CA LYS A 41 42.54 -3.57 -17.65
C LYS A 41 42.12 -3.31 -16.20
N LYS A 42 42.09 -2.04 -15.78
CA LYS A 42 41.71 -1.66 -14.42
C LYS A 42 40.22 -1.82 -14.17
N LEU A 43 39.39 -1.46 -15.15
CA LEU A 43 37.94 -1.62 -15.11
C LEU A 43 37.56 -3.09 -15.00
N ASP A 44 38.18 -3.97 -15.79
CA ASP A 44 37.95 -5.42 -15.74
C ASP A 44 38.32 -6.03 -14.40
N HIS A 45 39.42 -5.57 -13.80
CA HIS A 45 39.82 -6.01 -12.46
C HIS A 45 38.77 -5.61 -11.41
N LEU A 46 38.28 -4.37 -11.45
CA LEU A 46 37.26 -3.88 -10.52
C LEU A 46 35.93 -4.63 -10.68
N LYS A 47 35.49 -4.88 -11.91
CA LYS A 47 34.28 -5.66 -12.20
C LYS A 47 34.36 -7.09 -11.64
N LYS A 48 35.50 -7.77 -11.81
CA LYS A 48 35.74 -9.15 -11.32
C LYS A 48 35.87 -9.22 -9.80
N SER A 49 36.43 -8.20 -9.18
CA SER A 49 36.60 -8.13 -7.72
C SER A 49 35.34 -7.71 -6.96
N SER A 50 34.36 -7.11 -7.64
CA SER A 50 33.18 -6.60 -6.96
C SER A 50 32.11 -7.70 -6.83
N GLU A 51 31.90 -8.17 -5.60
CA GLU A 51 30.80 -9.08 -5.28
C GLU A 51 29.47 -8.32 -5.39
N ASN A 52 28.50 -8.88 -6.12
CA ASN A 52 27.28 -8.15 -6.48
C ASN A 52 26.15 -8.38 -5.47
N ASP A 53 26.38 -8.01 -4.21
CA ASP A 53 25.35 -8.09 -3.17
C ASP A 53 24.56 -6.79 -3.05
N TYR A 54 23.59 -6.60 -3.96
CA TYR A 54 22.67 -5.46 -3.93
C TYR A 54 21.78 -5.43 -2.67
N LYS A 55 21.63 -6.55 -1.95
CA LYS A 55 20.81 -6.60 -0.73
C LYS A 55 21.50 -5.94 0.45
N SER A 56 22.84 -5.90 0.44
CA SER A 56 23.62 -5.18 1.45
C SER A 56 23.49 -3.65 1.34
N HIS A 57 23.12 -3.13 0.15
CA HIS A 57 23.09 -1.72 -0.17
C HIS A 57 22.08 -0.95 0.70
N LEU A 58 22.48 0.22 1.21
CA LEU A 58 21.67 1.03 2.12
C LEU A 58 20.26 1.31 1.57
N LYS A 59 20.16 1.83 0.33
CA LYS A 59 18.85 2.09 -0.30
C LYS A 59 17.97 0.84 -0.47
N TYR A 60 18.57 -0.34 -0.60
CA TYR A 60 17.82 -1.58 -0.69
C TYR A 60 17.26 -1.97 0.68
N LYS A 61 18.08 -1.88 1.73
CA LYS A 61 17.65 -2.10 3.12
C LYS A 61 16.58 -1.10 3.57
N GLU A 62 16.71 0.16 3.17
CA GLU A 62 15.69 1.19 3.45
C GLU A 62 14.35 0.83 2.79
N LEU A 63 14.38 0.39 1.52
CA LEU A 63 13.18 -0.07 0.82
C LEU A 63 12.58 -1.31 1.51
N GLU A 64 13.42 -2.28 1.88
CA GLU A 64 12.99 -3.49 2.60
C GLU A 64 12.36 -3.14 3.95
N ASN A 65 13.02 -2.29 4.75
CA ASN A 65 12.50 -1.81 6.02
C ASN A 65 11.16 -1.07 5.84
N PHE A 66 11.01 -0.26 4.79
CA PHE A 66 9.74 0.42 4.51
C PHE A 66 8.59 -0.57 4.26
N PHE A 67 8.85 -1.71 3.61
CA PHE A 67 7.85 -2.75 3.44
C PHE A 67 7.61 -3.56 4.72
N MET A 68 8.64 -3.74 5.55
CA MET A 68 8.55 -4.49 6.81
C MET A 68 7.93 -3.68 7.96
N ASP A 69 8.02 -2.34 7.92
CA ASP A 69 7.40 -1.41 8.88
C ASP A 69 5.88 -1.24 8.67
N VAL A 70 5.32 -1.95 7.69
CA VAL A 70 3.88 -2.10 7.57
C VAL A 70 3.45 -3.07 8.68
N GLY A 71 2.98 -2.52 9.80
CA GLY A 71 2.52 -3.27 10.98
C GLY A 71 1.56 -4.42 10.65
N SER A 72 1.33 -5.31 11.62
CA SER A 72 0.52 -6.52 11.41
C SER A 72 -0.86 -6.22 10.83
N LEU A 73 -1.48 -7.20 10.17
CA LEU A 73 -2.81 -7.01 9.59
C LEU A 73 -3.82 -6.64 10.67
N GLU A 74 -3.66 -7.22 11.85
CA GLU A 74 -4.39 -6.94 13.08
C GLU A 74 -4.21 -5.50 13.55
N GLU A 75 -2.97 -4.98 13.60
CA GLU A 75 -2.68 -3.58 13.95
C GLU A 75 -3.33 -2.60 12.97
N GLN A 76 -3.23 -2.88 11.66
CA GLN A 76 -3.84 -2.04 10.63
C GLN A 76 -5.37 -2.02 10.74
N ILE A 77 -5.98 -3.18 11.00
CA ILE A 77 -7.43 -3.29 11.25
C ILE A 77 -7.81 -2.51 12.50
N ALA A 78 -7.07 -2.64 13.60
CA ALA A 78 -7.32 -1.91 14.85
C ALA A 78 -7.26 -0.39 14.65
N ALA A 79 -6.23 0.11 13.95
CA ALA A 79 -6.09 1.53 13.64
C ALA A 79 -7.28 2.06 12.80
N LEU A 80 -7.72 1.31 11.79
CA LEU A 80 -8.91 1.67 11.01
C LEU A 80 -10.19 1.60 11.83
N ARG A 81 -10.31 0.66 12.78
CA ARG A 81 -11.49 0.60 13.67
C ARG A 81 -11.63 1.88 14.46
N VAL A 82 -10.56 2.33 15.12
CA VAL A 82 -10.55 3.59 15.86
C VAL A 82 -10.96 4.76 14.97
N LYS A 83 -10.43 4.84 13.75
CA LYS A 83 -10.76 5.91 12.82
C LYS A 83 -12.25 5.91 12.40
N LEU A 84 -12.81 4.73 12.17
CA LEU A 84 -14.21 4.56 11.76
C LEU A 84 -15.18 4.87 12.90
N THR A 85 -14.85 4.49 14.15
CA THR A 85 -15.71 4.71 15.31
C THR A 85 -15.58 6.11 15.92
N ALA A 86 -14.43 6.75 15.79
CA ALA A 86 -14.22 8.14 16.23
C ALA A 86 -15.12 9.14 15.49
N SER A 87 -15.54 8.83 14.25
CA SER A 87 -16.44 9.69 13.48
C SER A 87 -17.89 9.72 14.00
N SER A 88 -18.22 8.87 14.99
CA SER A 88 -19.54 8.71 15.59
C SER A 88 -19.65 9.17 17.06
N SER A 89 -18.55 9.60 17.69
CA SER A 89 -18.54 10.00 19.11
C SER A 89 -17.68 11.23 19.33
N ASN A 90 -18.29 12.33 19.78
CA ASN A 90 -17.58 13.54 20.20
C ASN A 90 -17.66 13.75 21.73
N ASP A 91 -17.82 12.67 22.48
CA ASP A 91 -17.76 12.66 23.94
C ASP A 91 -16.76 11.60 24.39
N ASP A 92 -16.03 11.89 25.48
CA ASP A 92 -15.08 11.01 26.18
C ASP A 92 -15.74 9.67 26.57
N ILE A 93 -15.85 8.77 25.60
CA ILE A 93 -16.42 7.44 25.73
C ILE A 93 -15.27 6.44 25.60
N GLU A 94 -15.08 5.66 26.66
CA GLU A 94 -14.31 4.42 26.63
C GLU A 94 -14.74 3.60 25.41
N VAL A 95 -13.79 3.29 24.51
CA VAL A 95 -14.04 2.52 23.29
C VAL A 95 -14.48 1.11 23.68
N THR A 96 -15.78 0.95 23.94
CA THR A 96 -16.44 -0.35 23.89
C THR A 96 -16.36 -0.88 22.46
N GLU A 97 -16.40 -2.19 22.28
CA GLU A 97 -16.30 -2.85 20.97
C GLU A 97 -17.50 -2.45 20.09
N VAL A 98 -17.42 -1.30 19.42
CA VAL A 98 -18.41 -0.87 18.44
C VAL A 98 -18.20 -1.68 17.18
N GLU A 99 -19.12 -2.61 16.92
CA GLU A 99 -19.11 -3.39 15.70
C GLU A 99 -19.33 -2.47 14.49
N ILE A 100 -18.38 -2.47 13.56
CA ILE A 100 -18.47 -1.70 12.32
C ILE A 100 -19.47 -2.39 11.40
N ASN A 101 -20.61 -1.75 11.16
CA ASN A 101 -21.61 -2.30 10.27
C ASN A 101 -21.10 -2.34 8.81
N THR A 102 -20.89 -3.55 8.30
CA THR A 102 -20.48 -3.82 6.91
C THR A 102 -21.64 -4.30 6.05
N LYS A 103 -22.89 -4.26 6.53
CA LYS A 103 -24.10 -4.61 5.76
C LYS A 103 -24.77 -3.37 5.17
N CYS A 104 -25.11 -3.45 3.89
CA CYS A 104 -25.82 -2.39 3.19
C CYS A 104 -27.27 -2.30 3.70
N PRO A 105 -27.73 -1.12 4.17
CA PRO A 105 -29.09 -0.98 4.73
C PRO A 105 -30.19 -1.11 3.66
N TYR A 106 -29.85 -1.05 2.37
CA TYR A 106 -30.81 -1.24 1.29
C TYR A 106 -30.88 -2.69 0.80
N THR A 107 -29.74 -3.33 0.55
CA THR A 107 -29.70 -4.68 -0.02
C THR A 107 -29.68 -5.79 1.05
N GLY A 108 -29.32 -5.45 2.29
CA GLY A 108 -29.06 -6.41 3.37
C GLY A 108 -27.79 -7.26 3.18
N GLN A 109 -27.11 -7.09 2.05
CA GLN A 109 -25.90 -7.83 1.70
C GLN A 109 -24.65 -7.14 2.26
N ALA A 110 -23.55 -7.89 2.33
CA ALA A 110 -22.24 -7.34 2.64
C ALA A 110 -21.84 -6.26 1.63
N ILE A 111 -21.26 -5.16 2.12
CA ILE A 111 -20.79 -4.06 1.29
C ILE A 111 -19.48 -4.46 0.62
N VAL A 112 -19.37 -4.23 -0.69
CA VAL A 112 -18.13 -4.46 -1.45
C VAL A 112 -17.48 -3.14 -1.83
N PHE A 113 -18.29 -2.19 -2.30
CA PHE A 113 -17.83 -0.85 -2.68
C PHE A 113 -18.56 0.20 -1.85
N PRO A 114 -18.04 0.54 -0.65
CA PRO A 114 -18.75 1.43 0.26
C PRO A 114 -18.78 2.86 -0.27
N VAL A 115 -19.98 3.43 -0.34
CA VAL A 115 -20.21 4.84 -0.64
C VAL A 115 -21.04 5.51 0.45
N ARG A 116 -20.66 6.73 0.84
CA ARG A 116 -21.26 7.50 1.92
C ARG A 116 -22.10 8.64 1.35
N ASN A 117 -23.28 8.86 1.91
CA ASN A 117 -24.06 10.07 1.64
C ASN A 117 -23.48 11.25 2.41
N LYS A 118 -23.03 12.30 1.71
CA LYS A 118 -22.44 13.50 2.32
C LYS A 118 -23.36 14.24 3.30
N HIS A 119 -24.68 14.13 3.15
CA HIS A 119 -25.64 14.85 3.99
C HIS A 119 -25.98 14.14 5.30
N CYS A 120 -26.02 12.81 5.30
CA CYS A 120 -26.45 12.04 6.49
C CYS A 120 -25.41 11.04 6.99
N GLY A 121 -24.31 10.87 6.28
CA GLY A 121 -23.19 10.02 6.68
C GLY A 121 -23.44 8.51 6.57
N HIS A 122 -24.63 8.05 6.19
CA HIS A 122 -24.93 6.63 6.00
C HIS A 122 -24.16 6.04 4.82
N VAL A 123 -23.77 4.77 4.97
CA VAL A 123 -22.94 4.04 4.01
C VAL A 123 -23.73 2.91 3.35
N TYR A 124 -23.50 2.71 2.05
CA TYR A 124 -24.18 1.71 1.23
C TYR A 124 -23.18 0.99 0.34
N ASP A 125 -23.60 -0.15 -0.21
CA ASP A 125 -22.93 -0.69 -1.38
C ASP A 125 -23.28 0.13 -2.63
N LYS A 126 -22.26 0.51 -3.41
CA LYS A 126 -22.39 1.37 -4.60
C LYS A 126 -23.38 0.84 -5.62
N ALA A 127 -23.35 -0.47 -5.93
CA ALA A 127 -24.24 -1.05 -6.92
C ALA A 127 -25.69 -1.01 -6.42
N GLY A 128 -25.89 -1.40 -5.16
CA GLY A 128 -27.20 -1.38 -4.50
C GLY A 128 -27.84 0.01 -4.49
N ILE A 129 -27.10 1.03 -4.04
CA ILE A 129 -27.66 2.37 -3.91
C ILE A 129 -27.89 3.04 -5.28
N THR A 130 -27.03 2.78 -6.27
CA THR A 130 -27.21 3.34 -7.62
C THR A 130 -28.49 2.78 -8.28
N ASN A 131 -28.76 1.49 -8.09
CA ASN A 131 -30.01 0.86 -8.56
C ASN A 131 -31.24 1.43 -7.82
N TYR A 132 -31.13 1.65 -6.51
CA TYR A 132 -32.19 2.28 -5.72
C TYR A 132 -32.53 3.69 -6.23
N ILE A 133 -31.51 4.53 -6.43
CA ILE A 133 -31.67 5.90 -6.94
C ILE A 133 -32.33 5.88 -8.32
N SER A 134 -31.86 5.00 -9.21
CA SER A 134 -32.42 4.88 -10.57
C SER A 134 -33.89 4.47 -10.55
N SER A 135 -34.26 3.58 -9.64
CA SER A 135 -35.64 3.06 -9.51
C SER A 135 -36.62 4.08 -8.92
N ARG A 136 -36.17 4.91 -7.97
CA ARG A 136 -37.02 5.87 -7.25
C ARG A 136 -36.92 7.30 -7.81
N LYS A 137 -35.91 7.60 -8.61
CA LYS A 137 -35.62 8.93 -9.19
C LYS A 137 -35.64 10.02 -8.12
N ALA A 138 -36.34 11.14 -8.36
CA ALA A 138 -36.46 12.25 -7.41
C ALA A 138 -37.13 11.90 -6.06
N LYS A 139 -37.71 10.70 -5.92
CA LYS A 139 -38.31 10.20 -4.67
C LYS A 139 -37.36 9.30 -3.86
N ALA A 140 -36.14 9.05 -4.34
CA ALA A 140 -35.15 8.25 -3.63
C ALA A 140 -34.77 8.95 -2.33
N LYS A 141 -35.15 8.42 -1.17
CA LYS A 141 -34.72 8.94 0.15
C LYS A 141 -33.64 8.05 0.72
N CYS A 142 -32.96 8.48 1.79
CA CYS A 142 -32.03 7.60 2.48
C CYS A 142 -32.73 6.27 2.86
N PRO A 143 -32.21 5.10 2.44
CA PRO A 143 -32.82 3.81 2.76
C PRO A 143 -32.46 3.31 4.17
N ALA A 144 -31.56 3.99 4.89
CA ALA A 144 -31.28 3.66 6.28
C ALA A 144 -32.49 3.99 7.16
N VAL A 145 -32.92 3.01 7.97
CA VAL A 145 -34.09 3.11 8.84
C VAL A 145 -33.91 4.27 9.82
N GLY A 146 -34.94 5.09 9.97
CA GLY A 146 -34.92 6.23 10.92
C GLY A 146 -34.04 7.41 10.49
N CYS A 147 -33.53 7.44 9.25
CA CYS A 147 -32.72 8.56 8.81
C CYS A 147 -33.52 9.87 8.76
N GLY A 148 -33.04 10.90 9.46
CA GLY A 148 -33.66 12.23 9.49
C GLY A 148 -33.46 13.07 8.21
N ASN A 149 -32.62 12.63 7.26
CA ASN A 149 -32.41 13.35 6.01
C ASN A 149 -33.64 13.24 5.11
N LYS A 150 -34.30 14.38 4.90
CA LYS A 150 -35.51 14.51 4.08
C LYS A 150 -35.20 14.72 2.59
N ASN A 151 -33.98 15.12 2.26
CA ASN A 151 -33.57 15.41 0.89
C ASN A 151 -33.42 14.12 0.08
N PRO A 152 -33.75 14.15 -1.22
CA PRO A 152 -33.50 13.01 -2.09
C PRO A 152 -32.02 12.65 -2.13
N ILE A 153 -31.71 11.36 -2.21
CA ILE A 153 -30.37 10.87 -2.45
C ILE A 153 -30.12 10.78 -3.95
N THR A 154 -29.00 11.34 -4.39
CA THR A 154 -28.55 11.39 -5.79
C THR A 154 -27.11 10.90 -5.87
N VAL A 155 -26.63 10.59 -7.08
CA VAL A 155 -25.29 10.00 -7.27
C VAL A 155 -24.18 11.01 -6.98
N ASP A 156 -24.40 12.30 -7.23
CA ASP A 156 -23.45 13.40 -7.03
C ASP A 156 -23.11 13.67 -5.55
N ILE A 157 -24.03 13.33 -4.63
CA ILE A 157 -23.82 13.47 -3.19
C ILE A 157 -23.22 12.22 -2.53
N LEU A 158 -22.96 11.18 -3.32
CA LEU A 158 -22.27 9.97 -2.86
C LEU A 158 -20.77 10.13 -3.04
N GLU A 159 -20.02 9.81 -1.99
CA GLU A 159 -18.56 9.74 -2.03
C GLU A 159 -18.06 8.35 -1.65
N GLU A 160 -16.90 7.96 -2.19
CA GLU A 160 -16.28 6.70 -1.81
C GLU A 160 -15.81 6.75 -0.36
N HIS A 161 -16.17 5.73 0.43
CA HIS A 161 -15.71 5.61 1.80
C HIS A 161 -14.42 4.80 1.85
N THR A 162 -13.30 5.47 1.58
CA THR A 162 -11.98 4.84 1.42
C THR A 162 -11.53 4.06 2.65
N ASP A 163 -11.75 4.58 3.87
CA ASP A 163 -11.36 3.91 5.12
C ASP A 163 -12.14 2.60 5.35
N LEU A 164 -13.47 2.61 5.16
CA LEU A 164 -14.30 1.41 5.28
C LEU A 164 -13.95 0.37 4.20
N LYS A 165 -13.63 0.82 2.98
CA LYS A 165 -13.19 -0.06 1.90
C LYS A 165 -11.91 -0.80 2.29
N LYS A 166 -10.91 -0.08 2.80
CA LYS A 166 -9.67 -0.66 3.31
C LYS A 166 -9.95 -1.64 4.45
N TYR A 167 -10.79 -1.25 5.41
CA TYR A 167 -11.17 -2.11 6.53
C TYR A 167 -11.77 -3.45 6.07
N ILE A 168 -12.77 -3.42 5.20
CA ILE A 168 -13.42 -4.64 4.65
C ILE A 168 -12.40 -5.54 3.94
N GLN A 169 -11.48 -4.94 3.16
CA GLN A 169 -10.44 -5.70 2.45
C GLN A 169 -9.45 -6.38 3.41
N LEU A 170 -9.00 -5.67 4.45
CA LEU A 170 -8.05 -6.18 5.43
C LEU A 170 -8.68 -7.28 6.29
N VAL A 171 -9.92 -7.08 6.77
CA VAL A 171 -10.66 -8.10 7.53
C VAL A 171 -10.84 -9.36 6.68
N GLY A 172 -11.31 -9.23 5.44
CA GLY A 172 -11.47 -10.38 4.56
C GLY A 172 -10.13 -11.06 4.23
N LYS A 173 -9.02 -10.31 4.16
CA LYS A 173 -7.67 -10.89 4.02
C LYS A 173 -7.28 -11.70 5.25
N LEU A 174 -7.54 -11.17 6.44
CA LEU A 174 -7.21 -11.82 7.70
C LEU A 174 -8.00 -13.12 7.87
N GLU A 175 -9.29 -13.09 7.55
CA GLU A 175 -10.16 -14.28 7.59
C GLU A 175 -9.65 -15.38 6.65
N ARG A 176 -9.24 -15.03 5.42
CA ARG A 176 -8.67 -16.00 4.47
C ARG A 176 -7.38 -16.65 4.98
N LEU A 177 -6.50 -15.87 5.61
CA LEU A 177 -5.26 -16.39 6.18
C LEU A 177 -5.56 -17.39 7.32
N LYS A 178 -6.46 -17.01 8.24
CA LYS A 178 -6.88 -17.89 9.34
C LYS A 178 -7.50 -19.19 8.83
N VAL A 179 -8.29 -19.17 7.77
CA VAL A 179 -8.87 -20.39 7.19
C VAL A 179 -7.78 -21.31 6.63
N ASN A 180 -6.79 -20.75 5.94
CA ASN A 180 -5.71 -21.54 5.36
C ASN A 180 -4.82 -22.19 6.44
N ASP A 181 -4.51 -21.47 7.52
CA ASP A 181 -3.74 -22.02 8.64
C ASP A 181 -4.48 -23.18 9.32
N ASN A 182 -5.82 -23.09 9.42
CA ASN A 182 -6.65 -24.17 9.99
C ASN A 182 -6.76 -25.40 9.07
N LEU A 183 -6.63 -25.24 7.75
CA LEU A 183 -6.63 -26.36 6.80
C LEU A 183 -5.31 -27.14 6.83
N ASP A 184 -4.19 -26.44 7.00
CA ASP A 184 -2.85 -27.06 7.08
C ASP A 184 -2.72 -27.96 8.33
N HIS A 185 -3.23 -27.50 9.49
CA HIS A 185 -3.27 -28.31 10.72
C HIS A 185 -4.26 -29.49 10.70
N SER A 186 -5.14 -29.59 9.70
CA SER A 186 -6.09 -30.70 9.57
C SER A 186 -5.59 -31.85 8.68
N LEU A 187 -4.45 -31.66 8.01
CA LEU A 187 -3.84 -32.65 7.12
C LEU A 187 -2.69 -33.44 7.79
N ASP A 188 -2.28 -33.06 9.00
CA ASP A 188 -1.23 -33.69 9.81
C ASP A 188 -1.76 -34.63 10.91
N MET A 189 -3.06 -34.97 10.91
CA MET A 189 -3.66 -36.05 11.73
C MET A 189 -4.23 -37.17 10.85
#